data_AF-A0A4Q2VC99-F1
#
_entry.id   AF-A0A4Q2VC99-F1
#
_cell.length_a   1.000
_cell.length_b   1.000
_cell.length_c   1.000
_cell.angle_alpha   90.00
_cell.angle_beta   90.00
_cell.angle_gamma   90.00
#
_symmetry.space_group_name_H-M   'P 1'
#
loop_
_entity.id
_entity.type
_entity.pdbx_description
1 polymer ?
#
loop_
_entity_poly.entity_id
_entity_poly.type
_entity_poly.pdbx_seq_one_letter_code
_entity_poly.pdbx_strand_id
1 'polypeptide(L)'
;MSSTSTSADTTPIAPARFAAALKDLSVGMLHLKVLEIRNSIAHLQYSNDQLKPFAEGTETTPSGEASGPDQDCIDAIRENEQVIDRMAERIALIRAEVEERGLSWTEFQNRDETTSKNDEDAAAVNGDTQASTAASDNENRHNAWNDGTFQTGTIRNGEVQVDRQAGRPEGGSLSDEQLRRALEERMRDLGTDDDEGGMHL
;
A
#
# COMPACT_ATOMS: atom_id res chain seq x y z
N MET A 1 32.01 -27.89 19.07
CA MET A 1 31.64 -27.19 17.83
C MET A 1 30.20 -26.78 18.02
N SER A 2 29.97 -25.50 18.34
CA SER A 2 28.67 -24.97 18.73
C SER A 2 27.76 -24.89 17.51
N SER A 3 26.63 -25.60 17.55
CA SER A 3 25.58 -25.49 16.55
C SER A 3 24.90 -24.13 16.72
N THR A 4 25.18 -23.19 15.82
CA THR A 4 24.43 -21.94 15.68
C THR A 4 23.07 -22.28 15.07
N SER A 5 22.05 -22.34 15.92
CA SER A 5 20.64 -22.35 15.50
C SER A 5 20.27 -20.96 14.98
N THR A 6 20.40 -20.75 13.67
CA THR A 6 20.04 -19.50 13.01
C THR A 6 18.54 -19.47 12.70
N SER A 7 17.83 -18.65 13.46
CA SER A 7 16.62 -17.86 13.14
C SER A 7 15.53 -18.44 12.21
N ALA A 8 14.37 -18.72 12.79
CA ALA A 8 13.03 -18.81 12.19
C ALA A 8 12.85 -19.70 10.94
N ASP A 9 12.66 -21.00 11.16
CA ASP A 9 12.21 -21.98 10.17
C ASP A 9 10.73 -21.70 9.78
N THR A 10 10.48 -20.63 9.05
CA THR A 10 9.17 -20.37 8.42
C THR A 10 9.11 -21.20 7.15
N THR A 11 8.95 -22.52 7.30
CA THR A 11 8.84 -23.41 6.14
C THR A 11 7.66 -22.95 5.27
N PRO A 12 7.91 -22.55 4.01
CA PRO A 12 6.83 -22.13 3.13
C PRO A 12 5.81 -23.24 2.92
N ILE A 13 4.53 -22.90 2.83
CA ILE A 13 3.49 -23.88 2.45
C ILE A 13 3.85 -24.52 1.11
N ALA A 14 3.81 -25.86 1.07
CA ALA A 14 4.09 -26.60 -0.15
C ALA A 14 3.11 -26.22 -1.27
N PRO A 15 3.55 -26.13 -2.53
CA PRO A 15 2.70 -25.73 -3.66
C PRO A 15 1.40 -26.56 -3.77
N ALA A 16 1.50 -27.88 -3.54
CA ALA A 16 0.34 -28.77 -3.57
C ALA A 16 -0.71 -28.45 -2.47
N ARG A 17 -0.26 -28.09 -1.26
CA ARG A 17 -1.17 -27.67 -0.19
C ARG A 17 -1.81 -26.32 -0.48
N PHE A 18 -1.05 -25.39 -1.08
CA PHE A 18 -1.59 -24.11 -1.52
C PHE A 18 -2.69 -24.32 -2.57
N ALA A 19 -2.42 -25.12 -3.61
CA ALA A 19 -3.38 -25.44 -4.67
C ALA A 19 -4.67 -26.09 -4.12
N ALA A 20 -4.54 -27.03 -3.19
CA ALA A 20 -5.70 -27.65 -2.54
C ALA A 20 -6.59 -26.62 -1.82
N ALA A 21 -5.99 -25.64 -1.14
CA ALA A 21 -6.73 -24.59 -0.44
C ALA A 21 -7.41 -23.58 -1.38
N LEU A 22 -6.96 -23.45 -2.64
CA LEU A 22 -7.59 -22.56 -3.61
C LEU A 22 -9.02 -22.99 -3.96
N LYS A 23 -9.30 -24.31 -3.91
CA LYS A 23 -10.61 -24.90 -4.25
C LYS A 23 -11.74 -24.35 -3.38
N ASP A 24 -11.45 -24.00 -2.13
CA ASP A 24 -12.44 -23.50 -1.17
C ASP A 24 -12.62 -21.97 -1.23
N LEU A 25 -11.77 -21.25 -1.96
CA LEU A 25 -11.83 -19.78 -2.04
C LEU A 25 -12.87 -19.33 -3.08
N SER A 26 -13.58 -18.25 -2.79
CA SER A 26 -14.40 -17.56 -3.78
C SER A 26 -13.55 -16.86 -4.84
N VAL A 27 -14.13 -16.54 -6.01
CA VAL A 27 -13.42 -15.83 -7.09
C VAL A 27 -12.90 -14.47 -6.63
N GLY A 28 -13.66 -13.75 -5.79
CA GLY A 28 -13.22 -12.48 -5.21
C GLY A 28 -12.01 -12.65 -4.28
N MET A 29 -12.00 -13.71 -3.46
CA MET A 29 -10.83 -14.02 -2.62
C MET A 29 -9.60 -14.39 -3.45
N LEU A 30 -9.79 -15.06 -4.60
CA LEU A 30 -8.68 -15.33 -5.53
C LEU A 30 -8.08 -14.03 -6.09
N HIS A 31 -8.90 -12.99 -6.39
CA HIS A 31 -8.38 -11.69 -6.82
C HIS A 31 -7.53 -11.06 -5.72
N LEU A 32 -8.07 -11.00 -4.49
CA LEU A 32 -7.35 -10.46 -3.34
C LEU A 32 -6.01 -11.17 -3.10
N LYS A 33 -5.96 -12.49 -3.30
CA LYS A 33 -4.70 -13.23 -3.20
C LYS A 33 -3.71 -12.92 -4.31
N VAL A 34 -4.17 -12.69 -5.54
CA VAL A 34 -3.27 -12.24 -6.62
C VAL A 34 -2.70 -10.86 -6.30
N LEU A 35 -3.51 -9.93 -5.81
CA LEU A 35 -3.07 -8.59 -5.40
C LEU A 35 -2.03 -8.65 -4.28
N GLU A 36 -2.30 -9.39 -3.22
CA GLU A 36 -1.39 -9.58 -2.09
C GLU A 36 -0.03 -10.12 -2.54
N ILE A 37 -0.04 -11.15 -3.39
CA ILE A 37 1.18 -11.78 -3.88
C ILE A 37 1.94 -10.82 -4.81
N ARG A 38 1.25 -10.09 -5.70
CA ARG A 38 1.88 -9.08 -6.56
C ARG A 38 2.53 -7.96 -5.74
N ASN A 39 1.85 -7.49 -4.71
CA ASN A 39 2.40 -6.50 -3.79
C ASN A 39 3.63 -7.04 -3.07
N SER A 40 3.59 -8.28 -2.59
CA SER A 40 4.75 -8.94 -1.97
C SER A 40 5.95 -9.05 -2.92
N ILE A 41 5.72 -9.43 -4.19
CA ILE A 41 6.77 -9.47 -5.23
C ILE A 41 7.35 -8.08 -5.47
N ALA A 42 6.50 -7.05 -5.61
CA ALA A 42 6.95 -5.69 -5.84
C ALA A 42 7.82 -5.17 -4.69
N HIS A 43 7.46 -5.48 -3.44
CA HIS A 43 8.27 -5.14 -2.27
C HIS A 43 9.63 -5.83 -2.26
N LEU A 44 9.70 -7.12 -2.62
CA LEU A 44 10.96 -7.86 -2.71
C LEU A 44 11.85 -7.32 -3.84
N GLN A 45 11.27 -6.99 -4.99
CA GLN A 45 12.00 -6.39 -6.12
C GLN A 45 12.58 -5.02 -5.73
N TYR A 46 11.77 -4.18 -5.08
CA TYR A 46 12.22 -2.90 -4.56
C TYR A 46 13.36 -3.06 -3.55
N SER A 47 13.22 -3.99 -2.60
CA SER A 47 14.29 -4.30 -1.63
C SER A 47 15.56 -4.77 -2.32
N ASN A 48 15.45 -5.59 -3.38
CA ASN A 48 16.62 -6.06 -4.14
C ASN A 48 17.30 -4.89 -4.87
N ASP A 49 16.54 -3.97 -5.46
CA ASP A 49 17.10 -2.78 -6.10
C ASP A 49 17.80 -1.87 -5.09
N GLN A 50 17.32 -1.78 -3.85
CA GLN A 50 18.01 -1.06 -2.77
C GLN A 50 19.29 -1.75 -2.30
N LEU A 51 19.36 -3.08 -2.34
CA LEU A 51 20.54 -3.85 -1.92
C LEU A 51 21.64 -3.91 -2.99
N LYS A 52 21.29 -3.77 -4.27
CA LYS A 52 22.24 -3.86 -5.39
C LYS A 52 23.49 -2.98 -5.24
N PRO A 53 23.41 -1.70 -4.85
CA PRO A 53 24.59 -0.86 -4.73
C PRO A 53 25.62 -1.38 -3.71
N PHE A 54 25.14 -1.98 -2.63
CA PHE A 54 25.98 -2.59 -1.59
C PHE A 54 26.54 -3.93 -2.07
N ALA A 55 25.70 -4.77 -2.68
CA ALA A 55 26.10 -6.05 -3.24
C ALA A 55 27.17 -5.91 -4.35
N GLU A 56 27.10 -4.85 -5.15
CA GLU A 56 28.06 -4.56 -6.22
C GLU A 56 29.30 -3.78 -5.73
N GLY A 57 29.28 -3.27 -4.49
CA GLY A 57 30.33 -2.40 -3.98
C GLY A 57 30.38 -1.03 -4.67
N THR A 58 29.27 -0.59 -5.28
CA THR A 58 29.16 0.73 -5.92
C THR A 58 28.78 1.83 -4.93
N GLU A 59 28.29 1.45 -3.74
CA GLU A 59 28.10 2.39 -2.64
C GLU A 59 29.46 2.82 -2.04
N THR A 60 29.68 4.12 -1.97
CA THR A 60 30.83 4.71 -1.28
C THR A 60 30.56 4.83 0.21
N THR A 61 31.51 4.38 1.01
CA THR A 61 31.51 4.64 2.46
C THR A 61 31.58 6.14 2.75
N PRO A 62 31.23 6.60 3.97
CA PRO A 62 31.39 8.01 4.37
C PRO A 62 32.83 8.55 4.24
N SER A 63 33.82 7.65 4.19
CA SER A 63 35.23 7.96 3.96
C SER A 63 35.57 8.22 2.48
N GLY A 64 34.61 8.03 1.56
CA GLY A 64 34.79 8.19 0.11
C GLY A 64 35.47 7.00 -0.57
N GLU A 65 35.72 5.92 0.16
CA GLU A 65 36.29 4.67 -0.38
C GLU A 65 35.16 3.76 -0.87
N ALA A 66 35.36 3.13 -2.03
CA ALA A 66 34.45 2.09 -2.52
C ALA A 66 34.43 0.94 -1.51
N SER A 67 33.25 0.63 -0.98
CA SER A 67 33.09 -0.62 -0.23
C SER A 67 33.22 -1.77 -1.23
N GLY A 68 33.98 -2.82 -0.91
CA GLY A 68 33.95 -4.02 -1.74
C GLY A 68 32.54 -4.63 -1.77
N PRO A 69 32.25 -5.56 -2.71
CA PRO A 69 30.99 -6.29 -2.74
C PRO A 69 30.60 -6.85 -1.37
N ASP A 70 29.41 -6.51 -0.87
CA ASP A 70 28.90 -7.03 0.39
C ASP A 70 28.26 -8.41 0.18
N GLN A 71 28.87 -9.45 0.77
CA GLN A 71 28.41 -10.83 0.65
C GLN A 71 27.03 -11.05 1.29
N ASP A 72 26.72 -10.38 2.39
CA ASP A 72 25.43 -10.53 3.06
C ASP A 72 24.30 -9.94 2.18
N CYS A 73 24.58 -8.81 1.51
CA CYS A 73 23.66 -8.22 0.53
C CYS A 73 23.46 -9.14 -0.69
N ILE A 74 24.53 -9.77 -1.19
CA ILE A 74 24.45 -10.74 -2.30
C ILE A 74 23.59 -11.95 -1.91
N ASP A 75 23.79 -12.48 -0.71
CA ASP A 75 23.05 -13.65 -0.23
C ASP A 75 21.58 -13.32 0.03
N ALA A 76 21.29 -12.13 0.59
CA ALA A 76 19.93 -11.64 0.79
C ALA A 76 19.16 -11.45 -0.53
N ILE A 77 19.80 -10.88 -1.56
CA ILE A 77 19.19 -10.75 -2.90
C ILE A 77 18.86 -12.14 -3.45
N ARG A 78 19.80 -13.10 -3.35
CA ARG A 78 19.59 -14.46 -3.84
C ARG A 78 18.44 -15.17 -3.12
N GLU A 79 18.29 -14.96 -1.81
CA GLU A 79 17.18 -15.53 -1.05
C GLU A 79 15.84 -14.91 -1.47
N ASN A 80 15.79 -13.58 -1.61
CA ASN A 80 14.61 -12.85 -2.07
C ASN A 80 14.17 -13.31 -3.47
N GLU A 81 15.10 -13.53 -4.39
CA GLU A 81 14.80 -14.06 -5.73
C GLU A 81 14.11 -15.43 -5.65
N GLN A 82 14.57 -16.33 -4.78
CA GLN A 82 13.89 -17.61 -4.58
C GLN A 82 12.48 -17.45 -3.97
N VAL A 83 12.26 -16.42 -3.14
CA VAL A 83 10.92 -16.10 -2.62
C VAL A 83 10.02 -15.57 -3.75
N ILE A 84 10.55 -14.69 -4.61
CA ILE A 84 9.85 -14.18 -5.79
C ILE A 84 9.42 -15.33 -6.71
N ASP A 85 10.31 -16.30 -6.97
CA ASP A 85 10.00 -17.46 -7.81
C ASP A 85 8.83 -18.29 -7.23
N ARG A 86 8.85 -18.55 -5.92
CA ARG A 86 7.75 -19.25 -5.23
C ARG A 86 6.44 -18.44 -5.24
N MET A 87 6.52 -17.12 -5.11
CA MET A 87 5.36 -16.23 -5.21
C MET A 87 4.77 -16.25 -6.64
N ALA A 88 5.62 -16.25 -7.67
CA ALA A 88 5.21 -16.38 -9.06
C ALA A 88 4.58 -17.76 -9.35
N GLU A 89 5.12 -18.84 -8.81
CA GLU A 89 4.52 -20.17 -8.86
C GLU A 89 3.11 -20.17 -8.26
N ARG A 90 2.90 -19.50 -7.11
CA ARG A 90 1.57 -19.36 -6.51
C ARG A 90 0.60 -18.60 -7.42
N ILE A 91 1.03 -17.54 -8.11
CA ILE A 91 0.20 -16.87 -9.12
C ILE A 91 -0.17 -17.85 -10.24
N ALA A 92 0.76 -18.68 -10.71
CA ALA A 92 0.49 -19.69 -11.74
C ALA A 92 -0.54 -20.73 -11.28
N LEU A 93 -0.50 -21.15 -10.01
CA LEU A 93 -1.52 -22.04 -9.42
C LEU A 93 -2.89 -21.37 -9.33
N ILE A 94 -2.96 -20.09 -8.95
CA ILE A 94 -4.22 -19.33 -8.96
C ILE A 94 -4.76 -19.21 -10.38
N ARG A 95 -3.89 -18.96 -11.36
CA ARG A 95 -4.27 -18.94 -12.77
C ARG A 95 -4.90 -20.25 -13.21
N ALA A 96 -4.25 -21.38 -12.91
CA ALA A 96 -4.78 -22.69 -13.25
C ALA A 96 -6.15 -22.93 -12.61
N GLU A 97 -6.34 -22.54 -11.34
CA GLU A 97 -7.63 -22.62 -10.66
C GLU A 97 -8.73 -21.78 -11.33
N VAL A 98 -8.39 -20.54 -11.73
CA VAL A 98 -9.32 -19.64 -12.42
C VAL A 98 -9.76 -20.23 -13.76
N GLU A 99 -8.81 -20.75 -14.54
CA GLU A 99 -9.07 -21.39 -15.83
C GLU A 99 -9.87 -22.69 -15.66
N GLU A 100 -9.62 -23.47 -14.60
CA GLU A 100 -10.40 -24.68 -14.27
C GLU A 100 -11.86 -24.36 -13.93
N ARG A 101 -12.13 -23.18 -13.35
CA ARG A 101 -13.50 -22.67 -13.12
C ARG A 101 -14.16 -22.12 -14.39
N GLY A 102 -13.49 -22.18 -15.54
CA GLY A 102 -14.01 -21.70 -16.84
C GLY A 102 -13.93 -20.19 -17.02
N LEU A 103 -13.13 -19.49 -16.20
CA LEU A 103 -12.94 -18.04 -16.29
C LEU A 103 -11.69 -17.72 -17.12
N SER A 104 -11.73 -16.65 -17.91
CA SER A 104 -10.56 -16.14 -18.63
C SER A 104 -9.59 -15.49 -17.65
N TRP A 105 -8.33 -15.95 -17.62
CA TRP A 105 -7.28 -15.34 -16.81
C TRP A 105 -7.06 -13.86 -17.15
N THR A 106 -7.09 -13.49 -18.43
CA THR A 106 -6.91 -12.10 -18.86
C THR A 106 -8.02 -11.20 -18.34
N GLU A 107 -9.27 -11.66 -18.38
CA GLU A 107 -10.42 -10.91 -17.85
C GLU A 107 -10.37 -10.83 -16.32
N PHE A 108 -9.97 -11.93 -15.67
CA PHE A 108 -9.72 -11.97 -14.23
C PHE A 108 -8.67 -10.94 -13.80
N GLN A 109 -7.58 -10.80 -14.56
CA GLN A 109 -6.56 -9.80 -14.29
C GLN A 109 -7.03 -8.36 -14.55
N ASN A 110 -7.87 -8.13 -15.55
CA ASN A 110 -8.37 -6.79 -15.89
C ASN A 110 -9.47 -6.31 -14.94
N ARG A 111 -10.24 -7.23 -14.34
CA ARG A 111 -11.27 -6.88 -13.36
C ARG A 111 -10.67 -6.27 -12.09
N ASP A 112 -9.41 -6.58 -11.81
CA ASP A 112 -8.57 -5.98 -10.77
C ASP A 112 -8.51 -4.43 -10.84
N GLU A 113 -8.48 -3.85 -12.04
CA GLU A 113 -8.46 -2.37 -12.21
C GLU A 113 -9.85 -1.72 -12.14
N THR A 114 -10.94 -2.50 -12.26
CA THR A 114 -12.32 -1.96 -12.37
C THR A 114 -13.18 -2.15 -11.13
N THR A 115 -12.86 -3.08 -10.23
CA THR A 115 -13.56 -3.20 -8.93
C THR A 115 -13.29 -2.04 -7.97
N SER A 116 -12.23 -1.23 -8.18
CA SER A 116 -12.06 0.03 -7.45
C SER A 116 -13.07 1.13 -7.82
N LYS A 117 -13.93 0.92 -8.83
CA LYS A 117 -14.97 1.89 -9.24
C LYS A 117 -16.40 1.38 -9.12
N ASN A 118 -16.62 0.07 -8.90
CA ASN A 118 -17.95 -0.53 -9.01
C ASN A 118 -18.45 -1.22 -7.73
N ASP A 119 -17.69 -1.22 -6.64
CA ASP A 119 -18.15 -1.70 -5.32
C ASP A 119 -18.73 -0.57 -4.44
N GLU A 120 -19.21 0.53 -5.05
CA GLU A 120 -20.00 1.57 -4.38
C GLU A 120 -21.51 1.30 -4.36
N ASP A 121 -21.98 0.12 -4.82
CA ASP A 121 -23.41 -0.21 -4.90
C ASP A 121 -23.91 -1.20 -3.82
N ALA A 122 -23.19 -1.32 -2.69
CA ALA A 122 -23.69 -2.08 -1.53
C ALA A 122 -23.29 -1.49 -0.16
N ALA A 123 -23.20 -0.17 -0.02
CA ALA A 123 -23.31 0.51 1.28
C ALA A 123 -23.64 1.99 1.08
N ALA A 124 -24.92 2.32 1.01
CA ALA A 124 -25.39 3.70 1.10
C ALA A 124 -24.96 4.33 2.43
N VAL A 125 -23.89 5.13 2.42
CA VAL A 125 -23.59 6.14 3.43
C VAL A 125 -23.68 7.49 2.74
N ASN A 126 -24.67 8.25 3.17
CA ASN A 126 -25.05 9.57 2.68
C ASN A 126 -23.89 10.56 2.88
N GLY A 127 -23.41 11.18 1.79
CA GLY A 127 -22.32 12.15 1.81
C GLY A 127 -22.12 12.81 0.46
N ASP A 128 -22.86 13.90 0.24
CA ASP A 128 -22.82 14.81 -0.91
C ASP A 128 -21.41 14.98 -1.51
N THR A 129 -21.22 14.52 -2.75
CA THR A 129 -20.03 14.83 -3.56
C THR A 129 -20.46 15.34 -4.92
N GLN A 130 -20.39 16.66 -5.03
CA GLN A 130 -20.59 17.44 -6.23
C GLN A 130 -19.68 16.94 -7.36
N ALA A 131 -20.31 16.57 -8.46
CA ALA A 131 -19.66 16.22 -9.72
C ALA A 131 -18.69 17.32 -10.17
N SER A 132 -17.45 16.93 -10.47
CA SER A 132 -16.54 17.72 -11.29
C SER A 132 -16.01 16.85 -12.43
N THR A 133 -16.31 17.33 -13.62
CA THR A 133 -16.18 16.73 -14.93
C THR A 133 -14.72 16.47 -15.32
N ALA A 134 -14.55 15.42 -16.13
CA ALA A 134 -13.30 14.93 -16.71
C ALA A 134 -12.33 16.00 -17.23
N ALA A 135 -11.04 15.81 -16.92
CA ALA A 135 -9.94 16.15 -17.80
C ALA A 135 -8.96 14.95 -17.82
N SER A 136 -8.80 14.40 -19.01
CA SER A 136 -7.79 13.42 -19.35
C SER A 136 -6.42 14.08 -19.26
N ASP A 137 -5.56 13.63 -18.34
CA ASP A 137 -4.11 13.72 -18.51
C ASP A 137 -3.46 12.42 -18.01
N ASN A 138 -2.96 11.68 -18.99
CA ASN A 138 -2.27 10.41 -18.87
C ASN A 138 -0.77 10.67 -18.68
N GLU A 139 -0.40 11.31 -17.59
CA GLU A 139 1.00 11.45 -17.18
C GLU A 139 1.02 11.66 -15.67
N ASN A 140 1.71 10.76 -14.99
CA ASN A 140 1.93 10.75 -13.55
C ASN A 140 0.85 10.09 -12.67
N ARG A 141 0.70 8.76 -12.81
CA ARG A 141 0.39 7.90 -11.66
C ARG A 141 1.54 8.04 -10.64
N HIS A 142 1.51 9.10 -9.82
CA HIS A 142 2.47 9.26 -8.73
C HIS A 142 2.27 8.08 -7.77
N ASN A 143 3.35 7.38 -7.42
CA ASN A 143 3.26 6.37 -6.37
C ASN A 143 2.79 7.07 -5.09
N ALA A 144 1.68 6.60 -4.52
CA ALA A 144 1.05 7.21 -3.35
C ALA A 144 1.96 7.24 -2.09
N TRP A 145 3.07 6.50 -2.14
CA TRP A 145 4.16 6.49 -1.16
C TRP A 145 5.14 7.68 -1.30
N ASN A 146 5.27 8.24 -2.51
CA ASN A 146 6.19 9.33 -2.83
C ASN A 146 5.49 10.69 -2.99
N ASP A 147 4.17 10.71 -3.22
CA ASP A 147 3.39 11.96 -3.30
C ASP A 147 2.90 12.48 -1.94
N GLY A 148 2.98 11.67 -0.89
CA GLY A 148 2.54 12.03 0.46
C GLY A 148 1.07 11.72 0.76
N THR A 149 0.38 10.99 -0.12
CA THR A 149 -0.99 10.50 0.09
C THR A 149 -1.04 9.46 1.21
N PHE A 150 -0.03 8.60 1.32
CA PHE A 150 0.13 7.71 2.49
C PHE A 150 1.25 8.22 3.39
N GLN A 151 0.87 8.64 4.60
CA GLN A 151 1.80 8.94 5.68
C GLN A 151 1.77 7.79 6.68
N THR A 152 2.90 7.07 6.83
CA THR A 152 3.04 6.04 7.87
C THR A 152 3.49 6.69 9.16
N GLY A 153 2.69 6.57 10.22
CA GLY A 153 3.06 6.98 11.58
C GLY A 153 3.40 5.79 12.46
N THR A 154 4.22 6.02 13.49
CA THR A 154 4.53 5.03 14.52
C THR A 154 3.69 5.31 15.77
N ILE A 155 3.02 4.30 16.32
CA ILE A 155 2.24 4.48 17.56
C ILE A 155 3.15 4.24 18.76
N ARG A 156 3.37 5.27 19.59
CA ARG A 156 4.08 5.16 20.88
C ARG A 156 3.19 5.66 21.99
N ASN A 157 3.04 4.88 23.06
CA ASN A 157 2.23 5.21 24.24
C ASN A 157 0.77 5.61 23.93
N GLY A 158 0.18 5.05 22.85
CA GLY A 158 -1.19 5.34 22.43
C GLY A 158 -1.35 6.61 21.58
N GLU A 159 -0.26 7.30 21.25
CA GLU A 159 -0.26 8.47 20.38
C GLU A 159 0.38 8.12 19.03
N VAL A 160 -0.27 8.56 17.93
CA VAL A 160 0.21 8.37 16.56
C VAL A 160 1.26 9.45 16.27
N GLN A 161 2.54 9.08 16.20
CA GLN A 161 3.61 9.97 15.75
C GLN A 161 3.86 9.77 14.26
N VAL A 162 3.46 10.73 13.45
CA VAL A 162 3.79 10.76 12.02
C VAL A 162 5.12 11.48 11.85
N ASP A 163 6.13 10.79 11.30
CA ASP A 163 7.43 11.39 11.02
C ASP A 163 7.30 12.39 9.86
N ARG A 164 7.11 13.66 10.20
CA ARG A 164 7.02 14.77 9.24
C ARG A 164 8.42 15.06 8.70
N GLN A 165 8.71 14.59 7.49
CA GLN A 165 9.97 14.90 6.81
C GLN A 165 10.07 16.42 6.58
N ALA A 166 11.08 17.06 7.18
CA ALA A 166 11.27 18.50 7.15
C ALA A 166 11.56 18.98 5.71
N GLY A 167 10.69 19.84 5.16
CA GLY A 167 10.96 20.54 3.90
C GLY A 167 9.81 20.70 2.89
N ARG A 168 8.56 20.37 3.22
CA ARG A 168 7.41 20.61 2.33
C ARG A 168 6.37 21.57 2.94
N PRO A 169 5.79 22.50 2.16
CA PRO A 169 4.92 23.56 2.64
C PRO A 169 3.58 23.06 3.19
N GLU A 170 3.03 23.88 4.09
CA GLU A 170 2.07 23.57 5.15
C GLU A 170 0.67 23.13 4.67
N GLY A 171 0.26 21.93 5.10
CA GLY A 171 -1.13 21.67 5.52
C GLY A 171 -1.16 21.77 7.05
N GLY A 172 -1.66 22.90 7.56
CA GLY A 172 -1.45 23.34 8.94
C GLY A 172 -1.92 22.35 10.01
N SER A 173 -0.99 21.87 10.83
CA SER A 173 -1.34 21.33 12.15
C SER A 173 -1.62 22.50 13.08
N LEU A 174 -2.85 22.99 13.09
CA LEU A 174 -3.30 23.92 14.13
C LEU A 174 -3.21 23.19 15.47
N SER A 175 -2.59 23.83 16.46
CA SER A 175 -2.69 23.31 17.84
C SER A 175 -4.15 23.42 18.32
N ASP A 176 -4.54 22.60 19.30
CA ASP A 176 -5.92 22.58 19.84
C ASP A 176 -6.46 23.98 20.20
N GLU A 177 -5.60 24.88 20.68
CA GLU A 177 -5.96 26.27 21.00
C GLU A 177 -6.26 27.10 19.75
N GLN A 178 -5.50 26.91 18.68
CA GLN A 178 -5.71 27.58 17.40
C GLN A 178 -6.96 27.04 16.68
N LEU A 179 -7.19 25.73 16.77
CA LEU A 179 -8.39 25.09 16.24
C LEU A 179 -9.65 25.60 16.95
N ARG A 180 -9.59 25.72 18.27
CA ARG A 180 -10.69 26.27 19.07
C ARG A 180 -11.01 27.72 18.69
N ARG A 181 -9.99 28.55 18.51
CA ARG A 181 -10.15 29.95 18.11
C ARG A 181 -10.78 30.08 16.71
N ALA A 182 -10.36 29.24 15.76
CA ALA A 182 -10.92 29.20 14.42
C ALA A 182 -12.40 28.74 14.42
N LEU A 183 -12.76 27.80 15.30
CA LEU A 183 -14.14 27.33 15.44
C LEU A 183 -15.04 28.42 16.05
N GLU A 184 -14.56 29.13 17.07
CA GLU A 184 -15.28 30.26 17.69
C GLU A 184 -15.50 31.41 16.69
N GLU A 185 -14.51 31.71 15.85
CA GLU A 185 -14.62 32.75 14.82
C GLU A 185 -15.64 32.35 13.73
N ARG A 186 -15.65 31.08 13.31
CA ARG A 186 -16.65 30.54 12.36
C ARG A 186 -18.06 30.53 12.94
N MET A 187 -18.24 30.23 14.23
CA MET A 187 -19.56 30.28 14.87
C MET A 187 -20.09 31.70 15.02
N ARG A 188 -19.20 32.69 15.17
CA ARG A 188 -19.57 34.10 15.22
C ARG A 188 -20.06 34.63 13.87
N ASP A 189 -19.46 34.14 12.78
CA ASP A 189 -19.84 34.49 11.41
C ASP A 189 -21.24 33.95 11.03
N LEU A 190 -21.57 32.73 11.49
CA LEU A 190 -22.88 32.08 11.29
C LEU A 190 -24.02 32.66 12.16
N GLY A 191 -23.74 33.54 13.12
CA GLY A 191 -24.71 34.08 14.08
C GLY A 191 -25.32 35.44 13.71
N THR A 192 -25.12 35.93 12.49
CA THR A 192 -25.46 37.31 12.10
C THR A 192 -26.51 37.45 10.99
N ASP A 193 -27.26 36.39 10.66
CA ASP A 193 -28.16 36.45 9.49
C ASP A 193 -29.51 35.71 9.64
N ASP A 194 -30.11 35.65 10.83
CA ASP A 194 -31.55 35.34 10.90
C ASP A 194 -32.21 35.83 12.21
N ASP A 195 -32.53 37.12 12.24
CA ASP A 195 -33.46 37.71 13.20
C ASP A 195 -34.30 38.80 12.51
N GLU A 196 -34.99 38.48 11.40
CA GLU A 196 -36.20 39.22 11.03
C GLU A 196 -37.07 38.49 9.98
N GLY A 197 -38.14 37.81 10.43
CA GLY A 197 -39.31 37.65 9.57
C GLY A 197 -40.17 36.39 9.72
N GLY A 198 -41.14 36.45 10.65
CA GLY A 198 -42.51 36.05 10.32
C GLY A 198 -42.95 34.62 10.66
N MET A 199 -43.54 34.47 11.84
CA MET A 199 -44.55 33.43 12.09
C MET A 199 -45.75 33.64 11.17
N HIS A 200 -46.16 32.61 10.42
CA HIS A 200 -47.57 32.43 10.08
C HIS A 200 -47.96 30.96 10.17
N LEU A 201 -49.07 30.78 10.88
CA LEU A 201 -49.82 29.57 11.22
C LEU A 201 -50.29 28.78 9.99
#